data_AF-A0A6A6A6Z1-F1
#
_entry.id   AF-A0A6A6A6Z1-F1
#
_cell.length_a   1.000
_cell.length_b   1.000
_cell.length_c   1.000
_cell.angle_alpha   90.00
_cell.angle_beta   90.00
_cell.angle_gamma   90.00
#
_symmetry.space_group_name_H-M   'P 1'
#
loop_
_entity.id
_entity.type
_entity.pdbx_description
1 polymer ?
#
loop_
_entity_poly.entity_id
_entity_poly.type
_entity_poly.pdbx_seq_one_letter_code
_entity_poly.pdbx_strand_id
1 'polypeptide(L)'
;MNIWLAHGLLGCAALLLVFPLGIVSLWFKKSRWSILHWKIQACGTMLLALTTGVGLLNSSRLHHKHQSLGLVVFGMVLIQMPLGFVDALDNTRGYRASVSFTHSILGFSTLVLGWLVILSGFRLASLASGPFVFVGLLSATEISALITGSFLVQWRRRIVAKSAPKASEVEQLATDDYTLAEHNL
;
A
#
# COMPACT_ATOMS: atom_id res chain seq x y z
N MET A 1 -8.44 28.67 -10.56
CA MET A 1 -8.09 27.31 -11.01
C MET A 1 -9.37 26.59 -11.41
N ASN A 2 -9.41 25.91 -12.56
CA ASN A 2 -10.59 25.15 -13.00
C ASN A 2 -10.87 24.03 -11.96
N ILE A 3 -12.10 23.97 -11.43
CA ILE A 3 -12.47 23.02 -10.36
C ILE A 3 -12.29 21.55 -10.79
N TRP A 4 -12.49 21.25 -12.07
CA TRP A 4 -12.28 19.91 -12.63
C TRP A 4 -10.81 19.57 -12.79
N LEU A 5 -9.97 20.57 -13.06
CA LEU A 5 -8.51 20.41 -13.03
C LEU A 5 -8.05 20.10 -11.61
N ALA A 6 -8.58 20.80 -10.60
CA ALA A 6 -8.27 20.53 -9.20
C ALA A 6 -8.68 19.11 -8.80
N HIS A 7 -9.90 18.68 -9.17
CA HIS A 7 -10.37 17.31 -8.98
C HIS A 7 -9.41 16.28 -9.60
N GLY A 8 -9.05 16.46 -10.88
CA GLY A 8 -8.13 15.55 -11.57
C GLY A 8 -6.73 15.50 -10.94
N LEU A 9 -6.17 16.65 -10.57
CA LEU A 9 -4.85 16.75 -9.94
C LEU A 9 -4.82 16.11 -8.55
N LEU A 10 -5.82 16.36 -7.71
CA LEU A 10 -5.94 15.75 -6.39
C LEU A 10 -6.07 14.22 -6.50
N GLY A 11 -6.89 13.74 -7.44
CA GLY A 11 -7.06 12.31 -7.70
C GLY A 11 -5.77 11.63 -8.16
N CYS A 12 -5.05 12.26 -9.11
CA CYS A 12 -3.75 11.77 -9.56
C CYS A 12 -2.72 11.76 -8.41
N ALA A 13 -2.64 12.84 -7.63
CA ALA A 13 -1.72 12.91 -6.50
C ALA A 13 -2.00 11.81 -5.47
N ALA A 14 -3.28 11.58 -5.13
CA ALA A 14 -3.66 10.52 -4.20
C ALA A 14 -3.29 9.12 -4.73
N LEU A 15 -3.78 8.78 -5.93
CA LEU A 15 -3.78 7.42 -6.47
C LEU A 15 -2.48 6.98 -7.16
N LEU A 16 -1.71 7.91 -7.74
CA LEU A 16 -0.41 7.61 -8.37
C LEU A 16 0.76 7.88 -7.43
N LEU A 17 0.68 8.87 -6.55
CA LEU A 17 1.84 9.27 -5.76
C LEU A 17 1.74 8.80 -4.32
N VAL A 18 0.71 9.25 -3.60
CA VAL A 18 0.66 9.10 -2.14
C VAL A 18 0.39 7.66 -1.73
N PHE A 19 -0.60 6.99 -2.33
CA PHE A 19 -0.92 5.61 -1.98
C PHE A 19 0.23 4.62 -2.28
N PRO A 20 0.84 4.62 -3.50
CA PRO A 20 2.00 3.77 -3.77
C PRO A 20 3.19 4.06 -2.86
N LEU A 21 3.47 5.33 -2.56
CA LEU A 21 4.54 5.73 -1.64
C LEU A 21 4.35 5.14 -0.24
N GLY A 22 3.10 5.07 0.24
CA GLY A 22 2.76 4.43 1.50
C GLY A 22 3.18 2.96 1.52
N ILE A 23 2.97 2.22 0.43
CA ILE A 23 3.38 0.81 0.32
C ILE A 23 4.91 0.69 0.31
N VAL A 24 5.59 1.51 -0.51
CA VAL A 24 7.06 1.51 -0.60
C VAL A 24 7.72 1.78 0.76
N SER A 25 7.11 2.61 1.60
CA SER A 25 7.63 2.89 2.94
C SER A 25 7.78 1.65 3.83
N LEU A 26 6.96 0.61 3.60
CA LEU A 26 6.98 -0.65 4.36
C LEU A 26 8.17 -1.56 4.00
N TRP A 27 8.89 -1.27 2.93
CA TRP A 27 10.06 -2.05 2.53
C TRP A 27 11.23 -1.88 3.50
N PHE A 28 11.25 -0.79 4.26
CA PHE A 28 12.34 -0.46 5.18
C PHE A 28 11.99 -0.93 6.61
N LYS A 29 12.68 -1.99 7.08
CA LYS A 29 12.42 -2.67 8.38
C LYS A 29 12.80 -1.83 9.62
N LYS A 30 11.99 -0.84 9.99
CA LYS A 30 12.00 -0.25 11.36
C LYS A 30 10.57 0.01 11.81
N SER A 31 10.28 -0.15 13.10
CA SER A 31 8.94 0.07 13.69
C SER A 31 8.32 1.42 13.28
N ARG A 32 9.13 2.48 13.19
CA ARG A 32 8.70 3.81 12.71
C ARG A 32 8.07 3.83 11.30
N TRP A 33 8.38 2.86 10.45
CA TRP A 33 7.92 2.84 9.06
C TRP A 33 6.48 2.32 8.94
N SER A 34 5.98 1.52 9.90
CA SER A 34 4.55 1.20 9.99
C SER A 34 3.72 2.44 10.35
N ILE A 35 4.24 3.30 11.23
CA ILE A 35 3.62 4.61 11.55
C ILE A 35 3.69 5.53 10.32
N LEU A 36 4.81 5.54 9.60
CA LEU A 36 4.93 6.34 8.38
C LEU A 36 3.94 5.89 7.31
N HIS A 37 3.80 4.57 7.08
CA HIS A 37 2.79 4.01 6.20
C HIS A 37 1.40 4.55 6.56
N TRP A 38 1.01 4.43 7.83
CA TRP A 38 -0.27 4.93 8.32
C TRP A 38 -0.49 6.43 8.04
N LYS A 39 0.53 7.26 8.30
CA LYS A 39 0.47 8.71 8.02
C LYS A 39 0.30 9.01 6.54
N ILE A 40 1.05 8.32 5.68
CA ILE A 40 0.96 8.50 4.23
C ILE A 40 -0.42 8.05 3.71
N GLN A 41 -0.93 6.91 4.19
CA GLN A 41 -2.26 6.38 3.84
C GLN A 41 -3.39 7.32 4.28
N ALA A 42 -3.29 7.90 5.49
CA ALA A 42 -4.24 8.90 5.98
C ALA A 42 -4.22 10.17 5.10
N CYS A 43 -3.03 10.64 4.71
CA CYS A 43 -2.89 11.76 3.78
C CYS A 43 -3.52 11.46 2.41
N GLY A 44 -3.25 10.28 1.85
CA GLY A 44 -3.85 9.84 0.58
C GLY A 44 -5.37 9.75 0.66
N THR A 45 -5.90 9.25 1.79
CA THR A 45 -7.33 9.18 2.08
C THR A 45 -7.97 10.57 2.12
N MET A 46 -7.31 11.54 2.77
CA MET A 46 -7.79 12.93 2.79
C MET A 46 -7.81 13.54 1.39
N LEU A 47 -6.75 13.37 0.59
CA LEU A 47 -6.72 13.85 -0.80
C LEU A 47 -7.81 13.21 -1.66
N LEU A 48 -8.03 11.90 -1.52
CA LEU A 48 -9.08 11.19 -2.24
C LEU A 48 -10.48 11.61 -1.76
N ALA A 49 -10.67 11.88 -0.48
CA ALA A 49 -11.92 12.40 0.06
C ALA A 49 -12.23 13.80 -0.50
N LEU A 50 -11.22 14.69 -0.56
CA LEU A 50 -11.36 15.99 -1.20
C LEU A 50 -11.66 15.86 -2.70
N THR A 51 -10.95 14.98 -3.40
CA THR A 51 -11.21 14.67 -4.82
C THR A 51 -12.65 14.23 -5.03
N THR A 52 -13.11 13.27 -4.24
CA THR A 52 -14.47 12.72 -4.31
C THR A 52 -15.51 13.78 -3.97
N GLY A 53 -15.30 14.55 -2.90
CA GLY A 53 -16.17 15.65 -2.49
C GLY A 53 -16.31 16.72 -3.57
N VAL A 54 -15.19 17.17 -4.15
CA VAL A 54 -15.22 18.12 -5.29
C VAL A 54 -15.99 17.53 -6.47
N GLY A 55 -15.75 16.26 -6.82
CA GLY A 55 -16.44 15.59 -7.91
C GLY A 55 -17.95 15.50 -7.69
N LEU A 56 -18.38 15.12 -6.48
CA LEU A 56 -19.79 14.99 -6.11
C LEU A 56 -20.51 16.35 -6.06
N LEU A 57 -19.90 17.35 -5.41
CA LEU A 57 -20.51 18.67 -5.24
C LEU A 57 -20.66 19.44 -6.56
N ASN A 58 -19.82 19.12 -7.56
CA ASN A 58 -19.87 19.76 -8.88
C ASN A 58 -20.56 18.90 -9.94
N SER A 59 -20.98 17.67 -9.60
CA SER A 59 -21.74 16.81 -10.51
C SER A 59 -23.23 16.96 -10.27
N SER A 60 -24.00 17.25 -11.32
CA SER A 60 -25.47 17.30 -11.23
C SER A 60 -26.12 15.93 -11.10
N ARG A 61 -25.46 14.86 -11.59
CA ARG A 61 -25.93 13.47 -11.56
C ARG A 61 -24.77 12.47 -11.50
N LEU A 62 -25.07 11.24 -11.06
CA LEU A 62 -24.15 10.09 -11.01
C LEU A 62 -24.45 9.09 -12.12
N HIS A 63 -24.12 9.43 -13.37
CA HIS A 63 -24.41 8.56 -14.53
C HIS A 63 -23.16 8.05 -15.24
N HIS A 64 -21.99 8.62 -14.97
CA HIS A 64 -20.78 8.21 -15.65
C HIS A 64 -20.12 7.04 -14.95
N LYS A 65 -19.67 6.04 -15.73
CA LYS A 65 -18.91 4.89 -15.21
C LYS A 65 -17.71 5.32 -14.35
N HIS A 66 -17.08 6.44 -14.71
CA HIS A 66 -16.01 7.07 -13.92
C HIS A 66 -16.44 7.42 -12.49
N GLN A 67 -17.64 8.00 -12.30
CA GLN A 67 -18.16 8.38 -10.98
C GLN A 67 -18.44 7.14 -10.13
N SER A 68 -19.10 6.13 -10.69
CA SER A 68 -19.38 4.87 -9.99
C SER A 68 -18.08 4.16 -9.59
N LEU A 69 -17.11 4.08 -10.50
CA LEU A 69 -15.81 3.48 -10.22
C LEU A 69 -15.04 4.26 -9.15
N GLY A 70 -15.06 5.60 -9.21
CA GLY A 70 -14.46 6.46 -8.19
C GLY A 70 -15.06 6.26 -6.80
N LEU A 71 -16.38 6.13 -6.70
CA LEU A 71 -17.06 5.82 -5.44
C LEU A 71 -16.73 4.43 -4.90
N VAL A 72 -16.60 3.42 -5.77
CA VAL A 72 -16.15 2.09 -5.37
C VAL A 72 -14.73 2.16 -4.79
N VAL A 73 -13.80 2.80 -5.50
CA VAL A 73 -12.41 2.97 -5.02
C VAL A 73 -12.37 3.74 -3.70
N PHE A 74 -13.15 4.82 -3.57
CA PHE A 74 -13.23 5.57 -2.32
C PHE A 74 -13.78 4.71 -1.16
N GLY A 75 -14.84 3.93 -1.39
CA GLY A 75 -15.37 2.99 -0.42
C GLY A 75 -14.36 1.93 -0.01
N MET A 76 -13.58 1.38 -0.96
CA MET A 76 -12.50 0.44 -0.67
C MET A 76 -11.42 1.06 0.23
N VAL A 77 -11.01 2.31 -0.02
CA VAL A 77 -10.06 3.04 0.84
C VAL A 77 -10.62 3.23 2.25
N LEU A 78 -11.91 3.56 2.39
CA LEU A 78 -12.54 3.71 3.71
C LEU A 78 -12.58 2.40 4.50
N ILE A 79 -12.81 1.26 3.82
CA ILE A 79 -12.71 -0.07 4.43
C ILE A 79 -11.26 -0.41 4.78
N GLN A 80 -10.30 0.15 4.04
CA GLN A 80 -8.92 -0.24 4.18
C GLN A 80 -8.26 0.30 5.47
N MET A 81 -8.66 1.48 5.91
CA MET A 81 -8.19 2.09 7.16
C MET A 81 -8.48 1.23 8.41
N PRO A 82 -9.72 0.77 8.68
CA PRO A 82 -10.00 -0.09 9.82
C PRO A 82 -9.34 -1.47 9.68
N LEU A 83 -9.24 -2.06 8.47
CA LEU A 83 -8.52 -3.32 8.29
C LEU A 83 -7.02 -3.18 8.65
N GLY A 84 -6.38 -2.10 8.21
CA GLY A 84 -5.00 -1.80 8.57
C GLY A 84 -4.80 -1.46 10.05
N PHE A 85 -5.84 -0.95 10.72
CA PHE A 85 -5.82 -0.72 12.16
C PHE A 85 -5.91 -2.04 12.94
N VAL A 86 -6.84 -2.92 12.55
CA VAL A 86 -7.02 -4.23 13.17
C VAL A 86 -5.77 -5.10 13.00
N ASP A 87 -5.15 -5.11 11.81
CA ASP A 87 -3.89 -5.84 11.57
C ASP A 87 -2.73 -5.35 12.47
N ALA A 88 -2.77 -4.07 12.87
CA ALA A 88 -1.76 -3.49 13.76
C ALA A 88 -2.00 -3.81 15.24
N LEU A 89 -3.26 -4.02 15.67
CA LEU A 89 -3.61 -4.27 17.07
C LEU A 89 -3.66 -5.76 17.44
N ASP A 90 -4.09 -6.63 16.53
CA ASP A 90 -4.39 -8.01 16.88
C ASP A 90 -3.13 -8.90 16.89
N ASN A 91 -2.90 -9.60 17.99
CA ASN A 91 -1.81 -10.55 18.17
C ASN A 91 -2.23 -12.01 17.95
N THR A 92 -3.51 -12.28 17.69
CA THR A 92 -4.04 -13.61 17.45
C THR A 92 -3.59 -14.12 16.08
N ARG A 93 -2.63 -15.06 16.07
CA ARG A 93 -1.87 -15.47 14.89
C ARG A 93 -2.72 -15.86 13.67
N GLY A 94 -3.84 -16.55 13.87
CA GLY A 94 -4.72 -17.01 12.78
C GLY A 94 -5.60 -15.89 12.19
N TYR A 95 -6.27 -15.13 13.05
CA TYR A 95 -7.13 -14.02 12.61
C TYR A 95 -6.31 -12.89 11.98
N ARG A 96 -5.17 -12.54 12.60
CA ARG A 96 -4.22 -11.57 12.05
C ARG A 96 -3.74 -11.94 10.65
N ALA A 97 -3.41 -13.21 10.40
CA ALA A 97 -3.00 -13.65 9.07
C ALA A 97 -4.09 -13.43 8.01
N SER A 98 -5.36 -13.72 8.36
CA SER A 98 -6.51 -13.50 7.47
C SER A 98 -6.75 -12.01 7.20
N VAL A 99 -6.72 -11.17 8.25
CA VAL A 99 -6.87 -9.71 8.12
C VAL A 99 -5.74 -9.12 7.29
N SER A 100 -4.48 -9.51 7.55
CA SER A 100 -3.33 -9.02 6.80
C SER A 100 -3.38 -9.41 5.32
N PHE A 101 -3.82 -10.64 5.03
CA PHE A 101 -4.03 -11.09 3.65
C PHE A 101 -5.14 -10.30 2.95
N THR A 102 -6.27 -10.13 3.63
CA THR A 102 -7.41 -9.34 3.12
C THR A 102 -7.02 -7.88 2.88
N HIS A 103 -6.33 -7.26 3.85
CA HIS A 103 -5.77 -5.91 3.76
C HIS A 103 -4.85 -5.79 2.54
N SER A 104 -3.94 -6.76 2.35
CA SER A 104 -2.99 -6.74 1.23
C SER A 104 -3.70 -6.86 -0.13
N ILE A 105 -4.63 -7.81 -0.29
CA ILE A 105 -5.37 -8.01 -1.55
C ILE A 105 -6.26 -6.82 -1.86
N LEU A 106 -7.01 -6.33 -0.86
CA LEU A 106 -7.90 -5.19 -1.05
C LEU A 106 -7.09 -3.94 -1.41
N GLY A 107 -5.93 -3.73 -0.78
CA GLY A 107 -5.07 -2.57 -1.01
C GLY A 107 -4.50 -2.57 -2.43
N PHE A 108 -3.99 -3.72 -2.87
CA PHE A 108 -3.51 -3.88 -4.25
C PHE A 108 -4.63 -3.69 -5.28
N SER A 109 -5.80 -4.28 -5.04
CA SER A 109 -6.97 -4.14 -5.92
C SER A 109 -7.44 -2.67 -6.00
N THR A 110 -7.40 -1.96 -4.88
CA THR A 110 -7.75 -0.52 -4.81
C THR A 110 -6.82 0.32 -5.67
N LEU A 111 -5.51 0.05 -5.68
CA LEU A 111 -4.56 0.76 -6.53
C LEU A 111 -4.83 0.53 -8.02
N VAL A 112 -5.00 -0.73 -8.43
CA VAL A 112 -5.27 -1.06 -9.83
C VAL A 112 -6.56 -0.39 -10.31
N LEU A 113 -7.64 -0.46 -9.51
CA LEU A 113 -8.89 0.23 -9.83
C LEU A 113 -8.73 1.75 -9.81
N GLY A 114 -7.92 2.29 -8.91
CA GLY A 114 -7.59 3.72 -8.84
C GLY A 114 -6.93 4.24 -10.12
N TRP A 115 -6.01 3.48 -10.71
CA TRP A 115 -5.43 3.84 -12.02
C TRP A 115 -6.49 3.82 -13.13
N LEU A 116 -7.42 2.86 -13.11
CA LEU A 116 -8.56 2.84 -14.05
C LEU A 116 -9.51 4.03 -13.83
N VAL A 117 -9.69 4.51 -12.59
CA VAL A 117 -10.41 5.75 -12.30
C VAL A 117 -9.74 6.93 -12.99
N ILE A 118 -8.41 7.06 -12.91
CA ILE A 118 -7.68 8.14 -13.58
C ILE A 118 -7.84 8.06 -15.10
N LEU A 119 -7.60 6.89 -15.69
CA LEU A 119 -7.70 6.71 -17.15
C LEU A 119 -9.14 6.96 -17.66
N SER A 120 -10.15 6.52 -16.91
CA SER A 120 -11.55 6.81 -17.25
C SER A 120 -11.88 8.30 -17.11
N GLY A 121 -11.29 9.00 -16.13
CA GLY A 121 -11.43 10.44 -15.95
C GLY A 121 -10.80 11.23 -17.09
N PHE A 122 -9.62 10.83 -17.56
CA PHE A 122 -8.97 11.43 -18.73
C PHE A 122 -9.81 11.27 -20.00
N ARG A 123 -10.44 10.10 -20.16
CA ARG A 123 -11.37 9.84 -21.27
C ARG A 123 -12.60 10.73 -21.18
N LEU A 124 -13.16 10.90 -19.98
CA LEU A 124 -14.31 11.78 -19.76
C LEU A 124 -13.96 13.25 -20.04
N ALA A 125 -12.75 13.67 -19.68
CA ALA A 125 -12.22 15.00 -19.96
C ALA A 125 -11.73 15.20 -21.40
N SER A 126 -11.85 14.16 -22.26
CA SER A 126 -11.43 14.19 -23.67
C SER A 126 -9.98 14.66 -23.86
N LEU A 127 -9.08 14.24 -22.97
CA LEU A 127 -7.67 14.59 -23.07
C LEU A 127 -7.00 13.95 -24.29
N ALA A 128 -5.92 14.56 -24.77
CA ALA A 128 -5.07 13.97 -25.81
C ALA A 128 -4.44 12.64 -25.35
N SER A 129 -3.88 11.87 -26.29
CA SER A 129 -3.26 10.56 -26.01
C SER A 129 -2.05 10.62 -25.09
N GLY A 130 -1.29 11.72 -25.08
CA GLY A 130 -0.06 11.88 -24.29
C GLY A 130 -0.23 11.54 -22.79
N PRO A 131 -1.18 12.18 -22.06
CA PRO A 131 -1.50 11.83 -20.68
C PRO A 131 -1.84 10.35 -20.43
N PHE A 132 -2.53 9.68 -21.37
CA PHE A 132 -2.83 8.25 -21.23
C PHE A 132 -1.58 7.40 -21.31
N VAL A 133 -0.69 7.70 -22.26
CA VAL A 133 0.60 7.00 -22.41
C VAL A 133 1.45 7.21 -21.16
N PHE A 134 1.55 8.45 -20.68
CA PHE A 134 2.31 8.78 -19.48
C PHE A 134 1.80 8.02 -18.24
N VAL A 135 0.49 8.11 -17.94
CA VAL A 135 -0.08 7.41 -16.79
C VAL A 135 -0.01 5.90 -16.96
N GLY A 136 -0.25 5.38 -18.17
CA GLY A 136 -0.12 3.95 -18.45
C GLY A 136 1.29 3.41 -18.17
N LEU A 137 2.33 4.13 -18.62
CA LEU A 137 3.72 3.78 -18.34
C LEU A 137 4.07 3.91 -16.86
N LEU A 138 3.59 4.96 -16.20
CA LEU A 138 3.79 5.16 -14.77
C LEU A 138 3.15 4.02 -13.96
N SER A 139 1.89 3.69 -14.22
CA SER A 139 1.18 2.57 -13.57
C SER A 139 1.86 1.22 -13.84
N ALA A 140 2.37 0.99 -15.06
CA ALA A 140 3.14 -0.21 -15.40
C ALA A 140 4.48 -0.27 -14.63
N THR A 141 5.11 0.87 -14.41
CA THR A 141 6.34 0.97 -13.61
C THR A 141 6.03 0.72 -12.13
N GLU A 142 4.97 1.33 -11.60
CA GLU A 142 4.53 1.16 -10.21
C GLU A 142 4.17 -0.29 -9.91
N ILE A 143 3.34 -0.94 -10.73
CA ILE A 143 2.96 -2.34 -10.50
C ILE A 143 4.18 -3.26 -10.53
N SER A 144 5.10 -3.04 -11.48
CA SER A 144 6.33 -3.82 -11.60
C SER A 144 7.21 -3.62 -10.36
N ALA A 145 7.42 -2.36 -9.95
CA ALA A 145 8.19 -2.04 -8.75
C ALA A 145 7.55 -2.64 -7.48
N LEU A 146 6.23 -2.59 -7.35
CA LEU A 146 5.51 -3.13 -6.20
C LEU A 146 5.64 -4.65 -6.12
N ILE A 147 5.47 -5.36 -7.23
CA ILE A 147 5.61 -6.82 -7.31
C ILE A 147 7.06 -7.23 -7.03
N THR A 148 8.02 -6.68 -7.79
CA THR A 148 9.44 -7.04 -7.68
C THR A 148 10.00 -6.65 -6.31
N GLY A 149 9.70 -5.45 -5.82
CA GLY A 149 10.15 -4.97 -4.51
C GLY A 149 9.62 -5.82 -3.36
N SER A 150 8.31 -6.14 -3.38
CA SER A 150 7.71 -7.01 -2.36
C SER A 150 8.28 -8.43 -2.38
N PHE A 151 8.51 -8.98 -3.58
CA PHE A 151 9.16 -10.29 -3.74
C PHE A 151 10.58 -10.28 -3.18
N LEU A 152 11.41 -9.29 -3.56
CA LEU A 152 12.78 -9.17 -3.08
C LEU A 152 12.86 -9.00 -1.56
N VAL A 153 11.98 -8.19 -0.98
CA VAL A 153 11.87 -8.00 0.47
C VAL A 153 11.52 -9.31 1.15
N GLN A 154 10.54 -10.06 0.62
CA GLN A 154 10.14 -11.34 1.20
C GLN A 154 11.23 -12.41 1.04
N TRP A 155 11.90 -12.45 -0.10
CA TRP A 155 13.01 -13.35 -0.38
C TRP A 155 14.19 -13.10 0.58
N ARG A 156 14.63 -11.85 0.74
CA ARG A 156 15.67 -11.48 1.72
C ARG A 156 15.29 -11.88 3.14
N ARG A 157 14.02 -11.70 3.53
CA ARG A 157 13.52 -12.11 4.86
C ARG A 157 13.65 -13.61 5.08
N ARG A 158 13.34 -14.42 4.06
CA ARG A 158 13.46 -15.88 4.14
C ARG A 158 14.92 -16.33 4.26
N ILE A 159 15.85 -15.66 3.55
CA ILE A 159 17.28 -15.97 3.65
C ILE A 159 17.78 -15.67 5.07
N VAL A 160 17.55 -14.45 5.58
CA VAL A 160 18.01 -14.07 6.93
C VAL A 160 17.40 -14.98 8.00
N ALA A 161 16.13 -15.37 7.87
CA ALA A 161 15.49 -16.28 8.82
C ALA A 161 16.07 -17.70 8.77
N LYS A 162 16.52 -18.18 7.60
CA LYS A 162 17.20 -19.48 7.47
C LYS A 162 18.63 -19.45 7.99
N SER A 163 19.30 -18.31 7.88
CA SER A 163 20.69 -18.12 8.35
C SER A 163 20.79 -17.72 9.81
N ALA A 164 19.68 -17.45 10.50
CA ALA A 164 19.69 -17.21 11.93
C ALA A 164 19.95 -18.53 12.67
N PRO A 165 20.93 -18.58 13.60
CA PRO A 165 21.22 -19.80 14.34
C PRO A 165 19.97 -20.24 15.10
N LYS A 166 19.70 -21.55 15.11
CA LYS A 166 18.55 -22.07 15.84
C LYS A 166 18.77 -21.80 17.34
N ALA A 167 17.70 -21.50 18.08
CA ALA A 167 17.79 -21.30 19.53
C ALA A 167 18.52 -22.46 20.23
N SER A 168 18.31 -23.70 19.74
CA SER A 168 19.02 -24.89 20.21
C SER A 168 20.53 -24.87 19.92
N GLU A 169 20.98 -24.32 18.79
CA GLU A 169 22.42 -24.21 18.47
C GLU A 169 23.09 -23.12 19.32
N VAL A 170 22.39 -22.03 19.61
CA VAL A 170 22.89 -20.97 20.51
C VAL A 170 22.97 -21.47 21.96
N GLU A 171 21.97 -22.23 22.41
CA GLU A 171 21.95 -22.83 23.75
C GLU A 171 23.05 -23.89 23.90
N GLN A 172 23.27 -24.72 22.86
CA GLN A 172 24.33 -25.72 22.82
C GLN A 172 25.73 -25.09 22.77
N LEU A 173 25.94 -24.04 21.96
CA LEU A 173 27.17 -23.24 21.97
C LEU A 173 27.44 -22.61 23.34
N ALA A 174 26.40 -22.10 24.01
CA ALA A 174 26.54 -21.52 25.35
C ALA A 174 26.86 -22.58 26.43
N THR A 175 26.41 -23.83 26.26
CA THR A 175 26.74 -24.93 27.18
C THR A 175 28.16 -25.48 26.93
N ASP A 176 28.57 -25.57 25.66
CA ASP A 176 29.93 -26.00 25.30
C ASP A 176 30.99 -24.99 25.79
N ASP A 177 30.72 -23.68 25.72
CA ASP A 177 31.63 -22.64 26.25
C ASP A 177 31.76 -22.72 27.78
N TYR A 178 30.66 -23.05 28.47
CA TYR A 178 30.65 -23.18 29.93
C TYR A 178 31.46 -24.41 30.41
N THR A 179 31.32 -25.53 29.70
CA THR A 179 32.05 -26.77 30.03
C THR A 179 33.55 -26.67 29.73
N LEU A 180 33.94 -25.93 28.69
CA LEU A 180 35.35 -25.65 28.39
C LEU A 180 35.99 -24.73 29.44
N ALA A 181 35.24 -23.81 30.05
CA ALA A 181 35.75 -22.96 31.11
C ALA A 181 36.02 -23.72 32.42
N GLU A 182 35.20 -24.73 32.76
CA GLU A 182 35.40 -25.57 33.95
C GLU A 182 36.57 -26.54 33.83
N HIS A 183 36.89 -27.01 32.63
CA HIS A 183 38.02 -27.91 32.39
C HIS A 183 39.40 -27.23 32.37
N ASN A 184 39.46 -25.89 32.32
CA ASN A 184 40.69 -25.10 32.30
C ASN A 184 41.05 -24.47 33.66
N LEU A 185 40.36 -24.86 34.74
CA LEU A 185 40.65 -24.50 36.13
C LEU A 185 41.21 -25.71 36.90
#